data_AF-A9FW94-F1
#
_entry.id   AF-A9FW94-F1
#
_cell.length_a   1.000
_cell.length_b   1.000
_cell.length_c   1.000
_cell.angle_alpha   90.00
_cell.angle_beta   90.00
_cell.angle_gamma   90.00
#
_symmetry.space_group_name_H-M   'P 1'
#
loop_
_entity.id
_entity.type
_entity.pdbx_description
1 polymer ?
#
loop_
_entity_poly.entity_id
_entity_poly.type
_entity_poly.pdbx_seq_one_letter_code
_entity_poly.pdbx_strand_id
1 'polypeptide(L)'
;MPFEIPPRLLERLRARRLEQRQLRATRSAAGAPREQAGGNFIDSIRHVFSGASSVDQAAGRYVAAMSSWQDEVEDEYDAFLLDPGMGPMTYLTSDGRVLEDLRGWDGDEIVEVGGLHAHSALIVGARKTGIVELLELIPPPPPGSSVCSTCNGKRVAEPAPGFRMEFPCNECDARGWIDAG
;
A
#
# COMPACT_ATOMS: atom_id res chain seq x y z
N MET A 1 5.00 14.69 7.68
CA MET A 1 3.92 15.16 8.56
C MET A 1 2.75 14.23 8.38
N PRO A 2 2.11 13.75 9.47
CA PRO A 2 0.92 12.91 9.37
C PRO A 2 -0.23 13.64 8.68
N PHE A 3 -1.06 12.90 7.96
CA PHE A 3 -2.29 13.41 7.35
C PHE A 3 -3.39 13.58 8.40
N GLU A 4 -4.15 14.67 8.31
CA GLU A 4 -5.34 14.84 9.15
C GLU A 4 -6.49 14.04 8.55
N ILE A 5 -6.85 12.92 9.18
CA ILE A 5 -7.91 12.03 8.70
C ILE A 5 -9.28 12.51 9.21
N PRO A 6 -10.23 12.88 8.33
CA PRO A 6 -11.57 13.22 8.76
C PRO A 6 -12.25 12.05 9.48
N PRO A 7 -13.03 12.28 10.56
CA PRO A 7 -13.67 11.20 11.32
C PRO A 7 -14.48 10.21 10.47
N ARG A 8 -15.21 10.72 9.46
CA ARG A 8 -15.99 9.88 8.53
C ARG A 8 -15.11 8.95 7.70
N LEU A 9 -13.95 9.42 7.26
CA LEU A 9 -12.99 8.60 6.52
C LEU A 9 -12.39 7.54 7.44
N LEU A 10 -12.04 7.91 8.67
CA LEU A 10 -11.50 6.98 9.67
C LEU A 10 -12.50 5.84 9.98
N GLU A 11 -13.79 6.16 10.16
CA GLU A 11 -14.84 5.16 10.34
C GLU A 11 -14.95 4.20 9.15
N ARG A 12 -14.90 4.73 7.92
CA ARG A 12 -14.94 3.92 6.70
C ARG A 12 -13.73 2.99 6.59
N LEU A 13 -12.53 3.47 6.94
CA LEU A 13 -11.31 2.68 6.96
C LEU A 13 -11.38 1.54 8.00
N ARG A 14 -11.91 1.83 9.20
CA ARG A 14 -12.13 0.81 10.25
C ARG A 14 -13.13 -0.25 9.82
N ALA A 15 -14.26 0.15 9.23
CA ALA A 15 -15.27 -0.78 8.72
C ALA A 15 -14.67 -1.71 7.65
N ARG A 16 -13.89 -1.13 6.72
CA ARG A 16 -13.17 -1.90 5.69
C ARG A 16 -12.17 -2.89 6.29
N ARG A 17 -11.36 -2.48 7.27
CA ARG A 17 -10.40 -3.37 7.92
C ARG A 17 -11.09 -4.59 8.52
N LEU A 18 -12.22 -4.36 9.21
CA LEU A 18 -13.01 -5.44 9.79
C LEU A 18 -13.52 -6.42 8.72
N GLU A 19 -14.06 -5.90 7.61
CA GLU A 19 -14.50 -6.73 6.47
C GLU A 19 -13.33 -7.55 5.89
N GLN A 20 -12.17 -6.93 5.67
CA GLN A 20 -11.00 -7.64 5.14
C GLN A 20 -10.49 -8.73 6.10
N ARG A 21 -10.48 -8.48 7.40
CA ARG A 21 -10.13 -9.48 8.42
C ARG A 21 -11.09 -10.67 8.38
N GLN A 22 -12.39 -10.43 8.27
CA GLN A 22 -13.39 -11.50 8.16
C GLN A 22 -13.17 -12.34 6.89
N LEU A 23 -12.88 -11.69 5.76
CA LEU A 23 -12.55 -12.38 4.50
C LEU A 23 -11.27 -13.22 4.63
N ARG A 24 -10.21 -12.69 5.25
CA ARG A 24 -8.96 -13.43 5.49
C ARG A 24 -9.19 -14.62 6.41
N ALA A 25 -9.87 -14.43 7.54
CA ALA A 25 -10.19 -15.50 8.49
C ALA A 25 -11.00 -16.64 7.83
N THR A 26 -11.97 -16.30 6.98
CA THR A 26 -12.76 -17.29 6.23
C THR A 26 -11.89 -18.10 5.26
N ARG A 27 -10.94 -17.44 4.56
CA ARG A 27 -10.01 -18.10 3.64
C ARG A 27 -9.01 -18.99 4.38
N SER A 28 -8.50 -18.55 5.52
CA SER A 28 -7.60 -19.34 6.37
C SER A 28 -8.29 -20.56 6.98
N ALA A 29 -9.56 -20.45 7.39
CA ALA A 29 -10.32 -21.60 7.92
C ALA A 29 -10.60 -22.68 6.87
N ALA A 30 -10.57 -22.33 5.57
CA ALA A 30 -10.74 -23.26 4.47
C ALA A 30 -9.44 -23.98 4.03
N GLY A 31 -8.27 -23.64 4.59
CA GLY A 31 -6.96 -24.23 4.25
C GLY A 31 -6.24 -24.85 5.46
N ALA A 32 -5.66 -26.05 5.28
CA ALA A 32 -4.94 -26.80 6.32
C ALA A 32 -3.53 -26.23 6.65
N PRO A 33 -2.79 -26.82 7.63
CA PRO A 33 -2.20 -26.13 8.78
C PRO A 33 -1.08 -25.12 8.47
N ARG A 34 -1.01 -24.07 9.31
CA ARG A 34 0.10 -23.10 9.42
C ARG A 34 1.41 -23.80 9.80
N GLU A 35 2.22 -24.17 8.81
CA GLU A 35 3.67 -24.28 9.01
C GLU A 35 4.28 -22.87 9.07
N GLN A 36 5.23 -22.67 9.98
CA GLN A 36 5.85 -21.37 10.24
C GLN A 36 6.40 -20.75 8.95
N ALA A 37 5.88 -19.57 8.63
CA ALA A 37 6.35 -18.75 7.53
C ALA A 37 7.73 -18.17 7.88
N GLY A 38 8.77 -18.66 7.22
CA GLY A 38 10.08 -18.03 7.17
C GLY A 38 10.48 -17.83 5.71
N GLY A 39 10.60 -16.57 5.30
CA GLY A 39 11.08 -16.19 3.96
C GLY A 39 10.28 -15.05 3.33
N ASN A 40 10.96 -14.12 2.67
CA ASN A 40 10.36 -13.05 1.88
C ASN A 40 9.99 -13.55 0.45
N PHE A 41 9.47 -12.65 -0.39
CA PHE A 41 9.10 -12.99 -1.77
C PHE A 41 10.28 -13.58 -2.58
N ILE A 42 11.47 -13.00 -2.42
CA ILE A 42 12.68 -13.40 -3.12
C ILE A 42 13.10 -14.82 -2.69
N ASP A 43 13.00 -15.13 -1.40
CA ASP A 43 13.30 -16.48 -0.88
C ASP A 43 12.30 -17.51 -1.40
N SER A 44 11.02 -17.15 -1.48
CA SER A 44 9.97 -18.01 -2.05
C SER A 44 10.27 -18.37 -3.50
N ILE A 45 10.71 -17.39 -4.31
CA ILE A 45 11.18 -17.61 -5.68
C ILE A 45 12.40 -18.54 -5.69
N ARG A 46 13.39 -18.30 -4.82
CA ARG A 46 14.61 -19.11 -4.76
C ARG A 46 14.31 -20.57 -4.41
N HIS A 47 13.36 -20.84 -3.51
CA HIS A 47 12.94 -22.20 -3.15
C HIS A 47 12.28 -22.95 -4.30
N VAL A 48 11.49 -22.26 -5.13
CA VAL A 48 10.92 -22.83 -6.35
C VAL A 48 12.02 -23.19 -7.35
N PHE A 49 12.95 -22.27 -7.63
CA PHE A 49 14.03 -22.51 -8.60
C PHE A 49 15.06 -23.56 -8.15
N SER A 50 15.23 -23.75 -6.84
CA SER A 50 16.10 -24.79 -6.28
C SER A 50 15.43 -26.17 -6.16
N GLY A 51 14.14 -26.29 -6.50
CA GLY A 51 13.39 -27.54 -6.37
C GLY A 51 13.06 -27.95 -4.93
N ALA A 52 13.28 -27.05 -3.95
CA ALA A 52 13.05 -27.32 -2.53
C ALA A 52 11.56 -27.28 -2.14
N SER A 53 10.68 -26.75 -2.98
CA SER A 53 9.22 -26.72 -2.78
C SER A 53 8.49 -26.61 -4.11
N SER A 54 7.25 -27.07 -4.17
CA SER A 54 6.38 -26.79 -5.33
C SER A 54 5.95 -25.32 -5.34
N VAL A 55 5.57 -24.81 -6.52
CA VAL A 55 5.05 -23.44 -6.68
C VAL A 55 3.86 -23.20 -5.75
N ASP A 56 2.93 -24.15 -5.68
CA ASP A 56 1.72 -24.01 -4.86
C ASP A 56 2.04 -23.95 -3.36
N GLN A 57 3.02 -24.74 -2.89
CA GLN A 57 3.43 -24.72 -1.50
C GLN A 57 4.16 -23.43 -1.14
N ALA A 58 5.08 -22.98 -1.99
CA ALA A 58 5.80 -21.72 -1.80
C ALA A 58 4.84 -20.52 -1.79
N ALA A 59 3.90 -20.48 -2.75
CA ALA A 59 2.87 -19.45 -2.81
C ALA A 59 1.94 -19.49 -1.58
N GLY A 60 1.51 -20.68 -1.16
CA GLY A 60 0.67 -20.85 0.03
C GLY A 60 1.33 -20.33 1.31
N ARG A 61 2.61 -20.66 1.53
CA ARG A 61 3.39 -20.18 2.69
C ARG A 61 3.57 -18.66 2.65
N TYR A 62 3.92 -18.11 1.49
CA TYR A 62 4.10 -16.66 1.33
C TYR A 62 2.81 -15.89 1.60
N VAL A 63 1.67 -16.33 1.06
CA VAL A 63 0.37 -15.69 1.31
C VAL A 63 -0.05 -15.79 2.79
N ALA A 64 0.24 -16.91 3.45
CA ALA A 64 -0.01 -17.07 4.88
C ALA A 64 0.89 -16.13 5.72
N ALA A 65 2.16 -15.97 5.33
CA ALA A 65 3.09 -15.01 5.93
C ALA A 65 2.56 -13.58 5.83
N MET A 66 2.21 -13.15 4.61
CA MET A 66 1.66 -11.82 4.35
C MET A 66 0.40 -11.53 5.15
N SER A 67 -0.49 -12.52 5.27
CA SER A 67 -1.71 -12.36 6.07
C SER A 67 -1.39 -12.16 7.55
N SER A 68 -0.39 -12.88 8.07
CA SER A 68 0.06 -12.74 9.45
C SER A 68 0.72 -11.39 9.71
N TRP A 69 1.61 -10.96 8.81
CA TRP A 69 2.27 -9.66 8.89
C TRP A 69 1.27 -8.52 8.80
N GLN A 70 0.28 -8.64 7.91
CA GLN A 70 -0.79 -7.66 7.80
C GLN A 70 -1.56 -7.52 9.12
N ASP A 71 -1.97 -8.62 9.74
CA ASP A 71 -2.72 -8.57 11.00
C ASP A 71 -1.87 -7.91 12.11
N GLU A 72 -0.57 -8.22 12.18
CA GLU A 72 0.39 -7.60 13.10
C GLU A 72 0.49 -6.08 12.91
N VAL A 73 0.70 -5.60 11.68
CA VAL A 73 0.79 -4.15 11.41
C VAL A 73 -0.52 -3.44 11.71
N GLU A 74 -1.64 -4.04 11.31
CA GLU A 74 -2.97 -3.46 11.55
C GLU A 74 -3.29 -3.34 13.05
N ASP A 75 -2.86 -4.29 13.88
CA ASP A 75 -3.06 -4.29 15.33
C ASP A 75 -2.08 -3.36 16.06
N GLU A 76 -0.78 -3.42 15.74
CA GLU A 76 0.25 -2.65 16.44
C GLU A 76 0.13 -1.14 16.17
N TYR A 77 -0.19 -0.75 14.94
CA TYR A 77 -0.17 0.66 14.50
C TYR A 77 -1.56 1.28 14.30
N ASP A 78 -2.64 0.58 14.68
CA ASP A 78 -4.04 0.90 14.30
C ASP A 78 -4.13 1.29 12.81
N ALA A 79 -3.62 0.40 11.95
CA ALA A 79 -3.39 0.70 10.53
C ALA A 79 -4.42 0.07 9.59
N PHE A 80 -4.49 0.62 8.38
CA PHE A 80 -5.39 0.21 7.30
C PHE A 80 -4.59 -0.06 6.04
N LEU A 81 -4.66 -1.29 5.52
CA LEU A 81 -3.96 -1.66 4.30
C LEU A 81 -4.51 -0.88 3.09
N LEU A 82 -3.63 -0.16 2.40
CA LEU A 82 -3.92 0.56 1.15
C LEU A 82 -3.54 -0.27 -0.07
N ASP A 83 -2.34 -0.88 -0.04
CA ASP A 83 -1.82 -1.70 -1.12
C ASP A 83 -1.21 -3.02 -0.61
N PRO A 84 -1.78 -4.20 -0.98
CA PRO A 84 -1.19 -5.50 -0.71
C PRO A 84 -0.01 -5.91 -1.63
N GLY A 85 0.38 -5.18 -2.69
CA GLY A 85 1.56 -5.58 -3.49
C GLY A 85 1.84 -4.97 -4.89
N MET A 86 2.86 -5.58 -5.53
CA MET A 86 3.87 -5.10 -6.51
C MET A 86 5.07 -4.33 -5.91
N GLY A 87 5.16 -4.31 -4.58
CA GLY A 87 6.20 -3.67 -3.78
C GLY A 87 5.94 -3.99 -2.30
N PRO A 88 6.46 -3.20 -1.35
CA PRO A 88 6.09 -3.35 0.05
C PRO A 88 4.60 -3.12 0.27
N MET A 89 4.03 -3.77 1.30
CA MET A 89 2.65 -3.48 1.67
C MET A 89 2.58 -2.08 2.25
N THR A 90 1.64 -1.25 1.78
CA THR A 90 1.49 0.13 2.27
C THR A 90 0.25 0.27 3.13
N TYR A 91 0.38 1.02 4.22
CA TYR A 91 -0.67 1.23 5.20
C TYR A 91 -0.85 2.72 5.51
N LEU A 92 -2.08 3.10 5.85
CA LEU A 92 -2.37 4.37 6.52
C LEU A 92 -2.74 4.07 7.97
N THR A 93 -2.06 4.69 8.94
CA THR A 93 -2.40 4.58 10.36
C THR A 93 -3.56 5.50 10.73
N SER A 94 -4.26 5.22 11.82
CA SER A 94 -5.33 6.08 12.33
C SER A 94 -4.89 7.48 12.72
N ASP A 95 -3.60 7.66 13.00
CA ASP A 95 -2.99 8.96 13.31
C ASP A 95 -2.39 9.68 12.09
N GLY A 96 -2.57 9.13 10.88
CA GLY A 96 -2.25 9.81 9.63
C GLY A 96 -0.87 9.53 9.03
N ARG A 97 -0.07 8.65 9.65
CA ARG A 97 1.22 8.22 9.09
C ARG A 97 1.02 7.18 7.99
N VAL A 98 1.94 7.14 7.03
CA VAL A 98 1.98 6.08 6.01
C VAL A 98 3.14 5.17 6.31
N LEU A 99 2.88 3.86 6.37
CA LEU A 99 3.89 2.84 6.63
C LEU A 99 4.10 1.97 5.40
N GLU A 100 5.35 1.58 5.14
CA GLU A 100 5.74 0.53 4.22
C GLU A 100 6.27 -0.67 5.01
N ASP A 101 5.68 -1.85 4.81
CA ASP A 101 6.18 -3.11 5.37
C ASP A 101 7.07 -3.81 4.34
N LEU A 102 8.39 -3.76 4.59
CA LEU A 102 9.40 -4.28 3.67
C LEU A 102 9.61 -5.79 3.80
N ARG A 103 9.06 -6.45 4.84
CA ARG A 103 9.24 -7.90 5.12
C ARG A 103 8.80 -8.80 3.97
N GLY A 104 7.80 -8.34 3.21
CA GLY A 104 7.31 -9.03 2.03
C GLY A 104 8.11 -8.79 0.74
N TRP A 105 9.09 -7.89 0.74
CA TRP A 105 9.75 -7.36 -0.45
C TRP A 105 11.29 -7.41 -0.35
N ASP A 106 11.96 -6.34 0.07
CA ASP A 106 13.42 -6.18 0.07
C ASP A 106 14.02 -5.75 1.42
N GLY A 107 13.31 -5.96 2.54
CA GLY A 107 13.81 -5.67 3.88
C GLY A 107 13.15 -6.54 4.95
N ASP A 108 13.41 -6.21 6.21
CA ASP A 108 12.80 -6.84 7.39
C ASP A 108 12.09 -5.83 8.32
N GLU A 109 12.12 -4.55 7.95
CA GLU A 109 11.60 -3.44 8.74
C GLU A 109 10.23 -2.92 8.26
N ILE A 110 9.58 -2.19 9.16
CA ILE A 110 8.41 -1.35 8.87
C ILE A 110 8.87 0.10 8.97
N VAL A 111 8.71 0.87 7.91
CA VAL A 111 9.22 2.25 7.83
C VAL A 111 8.09 3.24 7.63
N GLU A 112 8.16 4.38 8.32
CA GLU A 112 7.28 5.52 8.03
C GLU A 112 7.81 6.28 6.80
N VAL A 113 6.92 6.55 5.85
CA VAL A 113 7.26 7.24 4.60
C VAL A 113 6.52 8.57 4.47
N GLY A 114 7.14 9.50 3.74
CA GLY A 114 6.60 10.83 3.45
C GLY A 114 6.66 11.16 1.95
N GLY A 115 6.34 12.41 1.61
CA GLY A 115 6.49 12.94 0.25
C GLY A 115 5.81 12.11 -0.83
N LEU A 116 6.54 11.84 -1.91
CA LEU A 116 6.06 11.05 -3.05
C LEU A 116 5.49 9.69 -2.64
N HIS A 117 6.16 8.96 -1.73
CA HIS A 117 5.73 7.62 -1.32
C HIS A 117 4.38 7.66 -0.60
N ALA A 118 4.24 8.58 0.36
CA ALA A 118 2.99 8.76 1.09
C ALA A 118 1.82 9.16 0.18
N HIS A 119 2.02 10.12 -0.73
CA HIS A 119 0.97 10.51 -1.69
C HIS A 119 0.66 9.40 -2.70
N SER A 120 1.67 8.65 -3.14
CA SER A 120 1.50 7.50 -4.03
C SER A 120 0.65 6.42 -3.37
N ALA A 121 0.91 6.11 -2.10
CA ALA A 121 0.12 5.16 -1.32
C ALA A 121 -1.35 5.59 -1.24
N LEU A 122 -1.64 6.88 -1.04
CA LEU A 122 -3.01 7.39 -1.05
C LEU A 122 -3.71 7.24 -2.41
N ILE A 123 -3.00 7.52 -3.52
CA ILE A 123 -3.56 7.38 -4.87
C ILE A 123 -3.84 5.92 -5.22
N VAL A 124 -2.86 5.05 -4.95
CA VAL A 124 -2.98 3.62 -5.20
C VAL A 124 -4.03 3.01 -4.28
N GLY A 125 -4.05 3.41 -3.01
CA GLY A 125 -5.06 3.05 -2.03
C GLY A 125 -6.47 3.45 -2.48
N ALA A 126 -6.66 4.68 -2.96
CA ALA A 126 -7.95 5.13 -3.50
C ALA A 126 -8.44 4.23 -4.65
N ARG A 127 -7.54 3.86 -5.57
CA ARG A 127 -7.83 2.97 -6.70
C ARG A 127 -8.14 1.54 -6.25
N LYS A 128 -7.33 0.96 -5.36
CA LYS A 128 -7.45 -0.45 -4.92
C LYS A 128 -8.58 -0.69 -3.94
N THR A 129 -8.89 0.31 -3.10
CA THR A 129 -9.95 0.20 -2.08
C THR A 129 -11.29 0.79 -2.53
N GLY A 130 -11.30 1.65 -3.57
CA GLY A 130 -12.47 2.42 -3.98
C GLY A 130 -12.85 3.56 -3.01
N ILE A 131 -11.97 3.91 -2.06
CA ILE A 131 -12.16 5.03 -1.14
C ILE A 131 -11.52 6.28 -1.75
N VAL A 132 -12.29 7.00 -2.56
CA VAL A 132 -11.81 8.19 -3.28
C VAL A 132 -11.40 9.33 -2.34
N GLU A 133 -11.97 9.38 -1.14
CA GLU A 133 -11.69 10.38 -0.11
C GLU A 133 -10.25 10.32 0.42
N LEU A 134 -9.52 9.21 0.19
CA LEU A 134 -8.07 9.16 0.45
C LEU A 134 -7.30 10.24 -0.33
N LEU A 135 -7.81 10.63 -1.51
CA LEU A 135 -7.23 11.69 -2.34
C LEU A 135 -7.39 13.10 -1.75
N GLU A 136 -8.30 13.28 -0.79
CA GLU A 136 -8.55 14.54 -0.09
C GLU A 136 -7.53 14.77 1.03
N LEU A 137 -6.83 13.72 1.48
CA LEU A 137 -5.73 13.82 2.43
C LEU A 137 -4.48 14.49 1.82
N ILE A 138 -4.34 14.45 0.49
CA ILE A 138 -3.26 15.13 -0.21
C ILE A 138 -3.49 16.65 -0.13
N PRO A 139 -2.53 17.44 0.39
CA PRO A 139 -2.72 18.87 0.59
C PRO A 139 -3.14 19.61 -0.69
N PRO A 140 -4.07 20.58 -0.58
CA PRO A 140 -4.42 21.44 -1.71
C PRO A 140 -3.22 22.31 -2.11
N PRO A 141 -3.20 22.83 -3.36
CA PRO A 141 -2.16 23.74 -3.80
C PRO A 141 -2.15 25.01 -2.93
N PRO A 142 -0.99 25.41 -2.37
CA PRO A 142 -0.87 26.70 -1.70
C PRO A 142 -1.05 27.86 -2.71
N PRO A 143 -1.33 29.08 -2.24
CA PRO A 143 -1.41 30.26 -3.09
C PRO A 143 -0.13 30.45 -3.91
N GLY A 144 -0.28 30.65 -5.23
CA GLY A 144 0.84 30.85 -6.15
C GLY A 144 1.35 29.58 -6.84
N SER A 145 0.94 28.39 -6.40
CA SER A 145 1.27 27.14 -7.09
C SER A 145 0.68 27.08 -8.50
N SER A 146 1.33 26.28 -9.36
CA SER A 146 0.83 26.00 -10.70
C SER A 146 0.46 24.52 -10.84
N VAL A 147 -0.46 24.24 -11.78
CA VAL A 147 -0.82 22.85 -12.10
C VAL A 147 0.40 22.16 -12.72
N CYS A 148 0.71 20.94 -12.27
CA CYS A 148 1.83 20.18 -12.82
C CYS A 148 1.58 19.88 -14.30
N SER A 149 2.50 20.30 -15.17
CA SER A 149 2.40 20.11 -16.62
C SER A 149 2.55 18.64 -17.05
N THR A 150 3.30 17.85 -16.30
CA THR A 150 3.52 16.41 -16.57
C THR A 150 2.25 15.59 -16.39
N CYS A 151 1.52 15.79 -15.29
CA CYS A 151 0.27 15.06 -15.02
C CYS A 151 -1.00 15.85 -15.31
N ASN A 152 -0.90 17.13 -15.68
CA ASN A 152 -2.03 18.05 -15.86
C ASN A 152 -2.99 18.06 -14.65
N GLY A 153 -2.44 18.03 -13.43
CA GLY A 153 -3.24 18.01 -12.19
C GLY A 153 -3.86 16.66 -11.83
N LYS A 154 -3.72 15.63 -12.68
CA LYS A 154 -4.32 14.31 -12.45
C LYS A 154 -3.59 13.48 -11.38
N ARG A 155 -2.42 13.94 -10.91
CA ARG A 155 -1.53 13.26 -9.94
C ARG A 155 -0.88 11.98 -10.45
N VAL A 156 -1.23 11.55 -11.64
CA VAL A 156 -0.71 10.37 -12.31
C VAL A 156 -0.30 10.72 -13.74
N ALA A 157 0.70 10.03 -14.26
CA ALA A 157 1.18 10.21 -15.62
C ALA A 157 1.64 8.87 -16.21
N GLU A 158 1.61 8.77 -17.54
CA GLU A 158 2.31 7.69 -18.23
C GLU A 158 3.82 7.95 -18.18
N PRO A 159 4.67 6.93 -17.96
CA PRO A 159 6.12 7.11 -17.98
C PRO A 159 6.65 7.55 -19.35
N ALA A 160 5.97 7.12 -20.41
CA ALA A 160 6.22 7.50 -21.78
C ALA A 160 4.89 7.48 -22.57
N PRO A 161 4.72 8.31 -23.61
CA PRO A 161 3.50 8.33 -24.40
C PRO A 161 3.17 6.95 -24.98
N GLY A 162 1.95 6.46 -24.72
CA GLY A 162 1.46 5.18 -25.23
C GLY A 162 1.76 3.98 -24.35
N PHE A 163 2.28 4.19 -23.13
CA PHE A 163 2.51 3.12 -22.16
C PHE A 163 1.19 2.53 -21.61
N ARG A 164 0.07 3.26 -21.71
CA ARG A 164 -1.30 2.85 -21.32
C ARG A 164 -1.46 2.49 -19.84
N MET A 165 -0.44 2.70 -19.03
CA MET A 165 -0.46 2.51 -17.59
C MET A 165 0.04 3.79 -16.93
N GLU A 166 -0.75 4.31 -16.01
CA GLU A 166 -0.45 5.54 -15.29
C GLU A 166 0.12 5.22 -13.91
N PHE A 167 1.20 5.90 -13.56
CA PHE A 167 1.83 5.83 -12.24
C PHE A 167 1.69 7.18 -11.54
N PRO A 168 1.78 7.22 -10.19
CA PRO A 168 1.92 8.47 -9.46
C PRO A 168 3.01 9.36 -10.08
N CYS A 169 2.69 10.63 -10.25
CA CYS A 169 3.56 11.55 -10.97
C CYS A 169 4.72 12.00 -10.10
N ASN A 170 5.93 11.53 -10.42
CA ASN A 170 7.14 11.88 -9.67
C ASN A 170 7.48 13.37 -9.71
N GLU A 171 7.14 14.08 -10.80
CA GLU A 171 7.45 15.51 -10.95
C GLU A 171 6.78 16.40 -9.90
N CYS A 172 5.58 16.03 -9.44
CA CYS A 172 4.82 16.82 -8.48
C CYS A 172 4.66 16.11 -7.13
N ASP A 173 5.48 15.10 -6.84
CA ASP A 173 5.30 14.19 -5.70
C ASP A 173 3.86 13.64 -5.61
N ALA A 174 3.24 13.42 -6.76
CA ALA A 174 1.84 13.03 -6.90
C ALA A 174 0.81 13.99 -6.26
N ARG A 175 1.18 15.26 -6.00
CA ARG A 175 0.27 16.30 -5.49
C ARG A 175 -0.69 16.83 -6.55
N GLY A 176 -0.22 16.87 -7.81
CA GLY A 176 -0.93 17.45 -8.96
C GLY A 176 -0.56 18.92 -9.24
N TRP A 177 0.29 19.51 -8.42
CA TRP A 177 0.72 20.89 -8.52
C TRP A 177 2.19 21.01 -8.13
N ILE A 178 2.84 22.09 -8.58
CA ILE A 178 4.22 22.45 -8.25
C ILE A 178 4.23 23.81 -7.55
N ASP A 179 5.18 24.01 -6.63
CA ASP A 179 5.35 25.28 -5.92
C ASP A 179 5.64 26.44 -6.88
N ALA A 180 5.32 27.66 -6.43
CA ALA A 180 5.80 28.85 -7.11
C ALA A 180 7.33 28.87 -7.04
N GLY A 181 7.99 28.90 -8.20
CA GLY A 181 9.44 29.08 -8.31
C GLY A 181 9.89 30.48 -7.92
#